data_AF-A0A820D8B3-F1
#
_entry.id   AF-A0A820D8B3-F1
#
_cell.length_a   1.000
_cell.length_b   1.000
_cell.length_c   1.000
_cell.angle_alpha   90.00
_cell.angle_beta   90.00
_cell.angle_gamma   90.00
#
_symmetry.space_group_name_H-M   'P 1'
#
loop_
_entity.id
_entity.type
_entity.pdbx_description
1 polymer ?
#
loop_
_entity_poly.entity_id
_entity_poly.type
_entity_poly.pdbx_seq_one_letter_code
_entity_poly.pdbx_strand_id
1 'polypeptide(L)'
;LTFLALITNSTVNPLPLPTNITQINSQWTIQPEQWSLNNLINGNITEFRTKLYTGNFEQSGRYLCDVTVNIIRPLLSVIQLNESEVEPYQPLRYSSYLLSNSTATTDKQIHFYLLHQIRAQPDFDSIVHVVINPANCTSDINRSELNNLLQQNGNEWAFHGIDNEIGTRLTRASEFVRAQLLGDIYSTVCTMYVIAEIQCTMGPDFYDTCDV
;
A
#
# COMPACT_ATOMS: atom_id res chain seq x y z
N LEU A 1 8.36 -7.81 4.86
CA LEU A 1 8.96 -6.53 5.30
C LEU A 1 8.40 -5.45 4.41
N THR A 2 7.88 -4.36 4.98
CA THR A 2 7.49 -3.19 4.18
C THR A 2 7.91 -1.89 4.84
N PHE A 3 8.29 -0.89 4.04
CA PHE A 3 8.60 0.45 4.51
C PHE A 3 8.17 1.53 3.52
N LEU A 4 7.84 2.72 4.04
CA LEU A 4 7.71 3.91 3.21
C LEU A 4 9.08 4.56 3.01
N ALA A 5 9.34 5.10 1.83
CA ALA A 5 10.58 5.81 1.53
C ALA A 5 10.35 7.04 0.64
N LEU A 6 11.27 8.00 0.76
CA LEU A 6 11.41 9.11 -0.17
C LEU A 6 12.47 8.78 -1.21
N ILE A 7 12.11 8.88 -2.49
CA ILE A 7 13.05 8.74 -3.60
C ILE A 7 13.61 10.13 -3.94
N THR A 8 14.93 10.28 -3.88
CA THR A 8 15.65 11.50 -4.29
C THR A 8 16.61 11.21 -5.45
N ASN A 9 17.12 12.28 -6.08
CA ASN A 9 18.00 12.22 -7.27
C ASN A 9 17.37 11.58 -8.51
N SER A 10 16.04 11.44 -8.55
CA SER A 10 15.35 11.01 -9.75
C SER A 10 15.38 12.12 -10.81
N THR A 11 15.86 11.78 -12.01
CA THR A 11 15.72 12.60 -13.22
C THR A 11 14.36 12.41 -13.90
N VAL A 12 13.61 11.39 -13.46
CA VAL A 12 12.25 11.12 -13.88
C VAL A 12 11.31 11.96 -13.00
N ASN A 13 10.45 12.76 -13.62
CA ASN A 13 9.34 13.37 -12.90
C ASN A 13 8.52 12.23 -12.28
N PRO A 14 8.19 12.27 -10.97
CA PRO A 14 7.28 11.29 -10.38
C PRO A 14 6.07 11.18 -11.32
N LEU A 15 5.63 9.94 -11.62
CA LEU A 15 4.48 9.68 -12.51
C LEU A 15 3.45 10.77 -12.29
N PRO A 16 2.90 11.40 -13.35
CA PRO A 16 1.84 12.37 -13.16
C PRO A 16 0.80 11.66 -12.30
N LEU A 17 0.68 12.13 -11.06
CA LEU A 17 -0.27 11.57 -10.11
C LEU A 17 -1.61 11.64 -10.83
N PRO A 18 -2.37 10.54 -10.94
CA PRO A 18 -3.65 10.61 -11.63
C PRO A 18 -4.46 11.71 -10.96
N THR A 19 -4.64 12.83 -11.66
CA THR A 19 -5.41 13.99 -11.18
C THR A 19 -6.90 13.71 -11.19
N ASN A 20 -7.29 12.56 -11.76
CA ASN A 20 -8.62 12.03 -11.90
C ASN A 20 -8.67 10.57 -11.41
N ILE A 21 -9.88 10.03 -11.30
CA ILE A 21 -10.16 8.60 -11.16
C ILE A 21 -9.72 7.89 -12.46
N THR A 22 -8.41 7.78 -12.69
CA THR A 22 -7.84 7.11 -13.86
C THR A 22 -6.90 6.01 -13.42
N GLN A 23 -6.98 4.87 -14.11
CA GLN A 23 -6.12 3.73 -13.89
C GLN A 23 -4.64 4.15 -14.02
N ILE A 24 -3.83 3.76 -13.05
CA ILE A 24 -2.38 3.97 -13.10
C ILE A 24 -1.79 2.81 -13.88
N ASN A 25 -1.39 3.06 -15.12
CA ASN A 25 -0.85 2.04 -16.02
C ASN A 25 0.67 1.86 -15.89
N SER A 26 1.27 2.34 -14.79
CA SER A 26 2.72 2.43 -14.66
C SER A 26 3.17 1.90 -13.31
N GLN A 27 3.64 0.65 -13.30
CA GLN A 27 4.39 0.10 -12.18
C GLN A 27 5.84 0.59 -12.28
N TRP A 28 6.40 1.03 -11.16
CA TRP A 28 7.82 1.30 -11.01
C TRP A 28 8.41 0.36 -9.98
N THR A 29 9.60 -0.14 -10.25
CA THR A 29 10.33 -1.03 -9.33
C THR A 29 11.76 -0.55 -9.17
N ILE A 30 12.40 -0.93 -8.08
CA ILE A 30 13.82 -0.67 -7.82
C ILE A 30 14.59 -1.98 -7.87
N GLN A 31 15.84 -1.93 -8.33
CA GLN A 31 16.73 -3.07 -8.20
C GLN A 31 17.04 -3.31 -6.71
N PRO A 32 16.90 -4.53 -6.19
CA PRO A 32 17.24 -4.82 -4.81
C PRO A 32 18.75 -4.65 -4.61
N GLU A 33 19.12 -3.99 -3.52
CA GLU A 33 20.51 -4.00 -3.04
C GLU A 33 20.70 -5.14 -2.04
N GLN A 34 21.90 -5.71 -2.00
CA GLN A 34 22.27 -6.70 -1.00
C GLN A 34 22.63 -5.99 0.32
N TRP A 35 21.65 -5.83 1.20
CA TRP A 35 21.88 -5.34 2.56
C TRP A 35 21.24 -6.27 3.60
N SER A 36 21.80 -6.24 4.82
CA SER A 36 21.27 -7.01 5.93
C SER A 36 19.93 -6.45 6.39
N LEU A 37 18.89 -7.29 6.40
CA LEU A 37 17.59 -6.95 6.97
C LEU A 37 17.70 -6.41 8.39
N ASN A 38 18.58 -7.01 9.21
CA ASN A 38 18.83 -6.56 10.59
C ASN A 38 19.40 -5.14 10.64
N ASN A 39 20.21 -4.74 9.66
CA ASN A 39 20.72 -3.38 9.57
C ASN A 39 19.61 -2.38 9.23
N LEU A 40 18.62 -2.75 8.43
CA LEU A 40 17.44 -1.91 8.22
C LEU A 40 16.61 -1.80 9.49
N ILE A 41 16.30 -2.92 10.14
CA ILE A 41 15.45 -2.99 11.35
C ILE A 41 16.07 -2.20 12.51
N ASN A 42 17.35 -2.41 12.78
CA ASN A 42 18.07 -1.70 13.83
C ASN A 42 18.40 -0.26 13.45
N GLY A 43 18.21 0.09 12.18
CA GLY A 43 18.46 1.43 11.71
C GLY A 43 19.90 1.80 11.45
N ASN A 44 20.74 0.82 11.16
CA ASN A 44 22.06 1.08 10.61
C ASN A 44 21.96 1.53 9.14
N ILE A 45 20.85 1.23 8.47
CA ILE A 45 20.53 1.70 7.11
C ILE A 45 19.36 2.68 7.19
N THR A 46 19.61 3.92 6.77
CA THR A 46 18.60 4.98 6.63
C THR A 46 18.39 5.41 5.20
N GLU A 47 19.37 5.14 4.34
CA GLU A 47 19.31 5.38 2.91
C GLU A 47 20.16 4.37 2.16
N PHE A 48 19.82 4.14 0.89
CA PHE A 48 20.64 3.35 -0.02
C PHE A 48 20.45 3.83 -1.46
N ARG A 49 21.43 3.55 -2.31
CA ARG A 49 21.36 3.92 -3.74
C ARG A 49 20.80 2.73 -4.51
N THR A 50 20.08 2.97 -5.60
CA THR A 50 19.57 1.87 -6.42
C THR A 50 19.24 2.38 -7.82
N LYS A 51 18.90 1.45 -8.70
CA LYS A 51 18.41 1.70 -10.05
C LYS A 51 16.89 1.63 -10.06
N LEU A 52 16.26 2.65 -10.65
CA LEU A 52 14.83 2.72 -10.88
C LEU A 52 14.48 2.17 -12.26
N TYR A 53 13.40 1.38 -12.33
CA TYR A 53 12.88 0.77 -13.54
C TYR A 53 11.40 1.13 -13.73
N THR A 54 10.98 1.22 -14.99
CA THR A 54 9.55 1.12 -15.34
C THR A 54 9.22 -0.33 -15.68
N GLY A 55 8.11 -0.84 -15.13
CA GLY A 55 7.76 -2.25 -15.11
C GLY A 55 8.51 -3.01 -14.00
N ASN A 56 8.41 -4.33 -14.04
CA ASN A 56 9.10 -5.22 -13.11
C ASN A 56 10.58 -5.39 -13.50
N PHE A 57 11.52 -5.03 -12.61
CA PHE A 57 12.95 -5.12 -12.85
C PHE A 57 13.43 -6.56 -13.16
N GLU A 58 12.77 -7.59 -12.62
CA GLU A 58 13.09 -9.00 -12.85
C GLU A 58 12.56 -9.50 -14.21
N GLN A 59 11.51 -8.87 -14.73
CA GLN A 59 10.79 -9.31 -15.92
C GLN A 59 10.95 -8.30 -17.08
N SER A 60 12.19 -7.94 -17.40
CA SER A 60 12.52 -7.03 -18.52
C SER A 60 12.05 -5.58 -18.36
N GLY A 61 11.90 -5.10 -17.13
CA GLY A 61 11.67 -3.68 -16.85
C GLY A 61 12.73 -2.80 -17.52
N ARG A 62 12.33 -1.60 -17.95
CA ARG A 62 13.24 -0.66 -18.61
C ARG A 62 13.91 0.23 -17.56
N TYR A 63 15.24 0.20 -17.52
CA TYR A 63 16.04 1.11 -16.69
C TYR A 63 15.71 2.58 -17.00
N LEU A 64 15.55 3.37 -15.94
CA LEU A 64 15.28 4.80 -16.04
C LEU A 64 16.48 5.63 -15.57
N CYS A 65 16.87 5.49 -14.31
CA CYS A 65 17.95 6.26 -13.70
C CYS A 65 18.41 5.63 -12.38
N ASP A 66 19.52 6.13 -11.84
CA ASP A 66 19.93 5.85 -10.47
C ASP A 66 19.22 6.81 -9.51
N VAL A 67 18.83 6.31 -8.35
CA VAL A 67 18.10 7.04 -7.32
C VAL A 67 18.66 6.75 -5.93
N THR A 68 18.37 7.63 -4.98
CA THR A 68 18.60 7.37 -3.55
C THR A 68 17.26 7.14 -2.87
N VAL A 69 17.12 6.01 -2.19
CA VAL A 69 15.95 5.66 -1.38
C VAL A 69 16.23 6.02 0.07
N ASN A 70 15.44 6.91 0.64
CA ASN A 70 15.56 7.38 2.02
C ASN A 70 14.40 6.80 2.85
N ILE A 71 14.70 5.97 3.82
CA ILE A 71 13.70 5.21 4.58
C ILE A 71 13.00 6.10 5.62
N ILE A 72 11.66 6.07 5.63
CA ILE A 72 10.82 6.74 6.62
C ILE A 72 10.50 5.74 7.74
N ARG A 73 11.31 5.77 8.80
CA ARG A 73 11.27 4.78 9.89
C ARG A 73 9.97 4.60 10.67
N PRO A 74 9.13 5.61 10.95
CA PRO A 74 7.88 5.35 11.66
C PRO A 74 6.92 4.43 10.89
N LEU A 75 7.23 4.12 9.61
CA LEU A 75 6.42 3.31 8.73
C LEU A 75 7.15 2.04 8.26
N LEU A 76 8.03 1.49 9.09
CA LEU A 76 8.66 0.19 8.89
C LEU A 76 7.82 -0.90 9.60
N SER A 77 7.30 -1.85 8.85
CA SER A 77 6.58 -3.01 9.37
C SER A 77 7.35 -4.29 9.09
N VAL A 78 7.62 -5.04 10.16
CA VAL A 78 8.29 -6.35 10.12
C VAL A 78 7.32 -7.38 10.69
N ILE A 79 6.96 -8.36 9.88
CA ILE A 79 6.10 -9.47 10.28
C ILE A 79 6.93 -10.73 10.11
N GLN A 80 7.02 -11.52 11.18
CA GLN A 80 7.60 -12.85 11.14
C GLN A 80 6.47 -13.83 10.83
N LEU A 81 6.57 -14.50 9.69
CA LEU A 81 5.60 -15.51 9.29
C LEU A 81 6.01 -16.85 9.88
N ASN A 82 5.04 -17.58 10.42
CA ASN A 82 5.22 -18.94 10.87
C ASN A 82 4.87 -19.89 9.71
N GLU A 83 5.87 -20.58 9.17
CA GLU A 83 5.69 -21.52 8.04
C GLU A 83 4.71 -22.67 8.37
N SER A 84 4.44 -22.94 9.65
CA SER A 84 3.52 -23.99 10.09
C SER A 84 2.07 -23.52 10.28
N GLU A 85 1.79 -22.20 10.23
CA GLU A 85 0.46 -21.64 10.41
C GLU A 85 -0.16 -21.28 9.05
N VAL A 86 -0.96 -22.22 8.54
CA VAL A 86 -1.80 -22.07 7.35
C VAL A 86 -3.21 -21.70 7.81
N GLU A 87 -3.40 -20.49 8.31
CA GLU A 87 -4.74 -20.02 8.70
C GLU A 87 -5.23 -18.89 7.80
N PRO A 88 -6.28 -19.10 6.98
CA PRO A 88 -7.00 -17.97 6.39
C PRO A 88 -7.53 -17.10 7.52
N TYR A 89 -7.22 -15.82 7.48
CA TYR A 89 -7.65 -14.87 8.51
C TYR A 89 -8.69 -13.90 7.97
N GLN A 90 -9.61 -13.56 8.86
CA GLN A 90 -10.56 -12.47 8.71
C GLN A 90 -10.37 -11.48 9.86
N PRO A 91 -10.50 -10.17 9.61
CA PRO A 91 -10.70 -9.54 8.30
C PRO A 91 -9.40 -9.44 7.48
N LEU A 92 -9.52 -9.31 6.15
CA LEU A 92 -8.42 -8.91 5.27
C LEU A 92 -7.92 -7.51 5.66
N ARG A 93 -6.60 -7.29 5.68
CA ARG A 93 -6.01 -6.04 6.22
C ARG A 93 -5.10 -5.33 5.25
N TYR A 94 -5.22 -4.01 5.20
CA TYR A 94 -4.33 -3.16 4.41
C TYR A 94 -3.84 -1.96 5.21
N SER A 95 -2.62 -1.51 4.96
CA SER A 95 -2.12 -0.22 5.42
C SER A 95 -2.28 0.84 4.33
N SER A 96 -2.79 2.02 4.66
CA SER A 96 -3.00 3.10 3.68
C SER A 96 -1.85 4.11 3.67
N TYR A 97 -1.44 4.51 2.46
CA TYR A 97 -0.45 5.55 2.21
C TYR A 97 -1.03 6.59 1.25
N LEU A 98 -0.95 7.86 1.63
CA LEU A 98 -1.45 8.97 0.84
C LEU A 98 -0.72 9.09 -0.50
N LEU A 99 -1.50 9.35 -1.55
CA LEU A 99 -0.97 9.92 -2.77
C LEU A 99 -0.60 11.39 -2.49
N SER A 100 0.65 11.79 -2.76
CA SER A 100 1.14 13.16 -2.55
C SER A 100 0.18 14.21 -3.17
N ASN A 101 0.01 15.37 -2.52
CA ASN A 101 -0.96 16.43 -2.88
C ASN A 101 -2.46 16.14 -2.67
N SER A 102 -2.85 14.99 -2.10
CA SER A 102 -4.24 14.72 -1.70
C SER A 102 -4.63 15.48 -0.41
N THR A 103 -4.68 16.82 -0.44
CA THR A 103 -5.17 17.60 0.70
C THR A 103 -6.69 17.53 0.79
N ALA A 104 -7.21 16.99 1.90
CA ALA A 104 -8.64 16.90 2.16
C ALA A 104 -9.19 18.29 2.54
N THR A 105 -9.42 19.16 1.56
CA THR A 105 -10.42 20.23 1.72
C THR A 105 -11.79 19.58 1.65
N THR A 106 -12.74 20.05 2.46
CA THR A 106 -13.96 19.37 2.95
C THR A 106 -14.85 18.59 1.96
N ASP A 107 -14.63 18.68 0.65
CA ASP A 107 -15.37 17.97 -0.40
C ASP A 107 -14.48 17.24 -1.44
N LYS A 108 -13.17 17.11 -1.18
CA LYS A 108 -12.25 16.41 -2.09
C LYS A 108 -12.03 14.96 -1.64
N GLN A 109 -12.09 14.07 -2.63
CA GLN A 109 -11.72 12.67 -2.48
C GLN A 109 -10.26 12.57 -2.01
N ILE A 110 -9.99 11.66 -1.09
CA ILE A 110 -8.65 11.32 -0.63
C ILE A 110 -8.19 10.09 -1.39
N HIS A 111 -7.02 10.16 -2.02
CA HIS A 111 -6.43 9.04 -2.75
C HIS A 111 -5.41 8.31 -1.88
N PHE A 112 -5.54 6.98 -1.80
CA PHE A 112 -4.62 6.11 -1.06
C PHE A 112 -4.09 4.98 -1.94
N TYR A 113 -2.84 4.59 -1.69
CA TYR A 113 -2.41 3.22 -1.92
C TYR A 113 -2.66 2.39 -0.67
N LEU A 114 -3.41 1.32 -0.83
CA LEU A 114 -3.56 0.27 0.16
C LEU A 114 -2.53 -0.81 -0.11
N LEU A 115 -1.71 -1.12 0.88
CA LEU A 115 -0.77 -2.22 0.86
C LEU A 115 -1.30 -3.37 1.72
N HIS A 116 -1.40 -4.56 1.14
CA HIS A 116 -1.85 -5.73 1.88
C HIS A 116 -0.88 -6.10 3.02
N GLN A 117 -1.43 -6.41 4.20
CA GLN A 117 -0.66 -6.88 5.34
C GLN A 117 -0.54 -8.40 5.30
N ILE A 118 0.62 -8.91 4.88
CA ILE A 118 0.91 -10.35 4.85
C ILE A 118 1.02 -10.89 6.28
N ARG A 119 0.22 -11.89 6.65
CA ARG A 119 0.16 -12.38 8.05
C ARG A 119 0.17 -13.90 8.20
N ALA A 120 -0.07 -14.66 7.13
CA ALA A 120 -0.03 -16.12 7.14
C ALA A 120 0.74 -16.63 5.91
N GLN A 121 0.80 -17.95 5.72
CA GLN A 121 1.22 -18.55 4.45
C GLN A 121 0.28 -19.73 4.09
N PRO A 122 -0.19 -19.86 2.83
CA PRO A 122 0.07 -18.98 1.70
C PRO A 122 -0.66 -17.63 1.85
N ASP A 123 -0.16 -16.62 1.16
CA ASP A 123 -0.68 -15.25 1.20
C ASP A 123 -0.33 -14.54 -0.12
N PHE A 124 -0.78 -13.31 -0.34
CA PHE A 124 -0.45 -12.52 -1.51
C PHE A 124 0.04 -11.12 -1.15
N ASP A 125 0.98 -10.60 -1.92
CA ASP A 125 1.35 -9.19 -1.87
C ASP A 125 0.44 -8.44 -2.84
N SER A 126 -0.21 -7.36 -2.40
CA SER A 126 -1.09 -6.57 -3.26
C SER A 126 -1.02 -5.10 -2.89
N ILE A 127 -0.93 -4.26 -3.93
CA ILE A 127 -1.01 -2.81 -3.83
C ILE A 127 -2.22 -2.35 -4.64
N VAL A 128 -3.15 -1.68 -3.99
CA VAL A 128 -4.41 -1.24 -4.58
C VAL A 128 -4.55 0.27 -4.45
N HIS A 129 -4.92 0.94 -5.55
CA HIS A 129 -5.27 2.36 -5.53
C HIS A 129 -6.75 2.51 -5.21
N VAL A 130 -7.07 3.29 -4.18
CA VAL A 130 -8.45 3.58 -3.77
C VAL A 130 -8.68 5.07 -3.58
N VAL A 131 -9.96 5.46 -3.59
CA VAL A 131 -10.40 6.79 -3.17
C VAL A 131 -11.44 6.72 -2.06
N ILE A 132 -11.35 7.64 -1.12
CA ILE A 132 -12.32 7.82 -0.03
C ILE A 132 -12.91 9.21 -0.12
N ASN A 133 -14.23 9.33 -0.06
CA ASN A 133 -14.86 10.59 0.27
C ASN A 133 -15.09 10.63 1.79
N PRO A 134 -14.47 11.56 2.56
CA PRO A 134 -14.72 11.66 4.00
C PRO A 134 -16.20 11.83 4.37
N ALA A 135 -17.04 12.33 3.45
CA ALA A 135 -18.49 12.39 3.62
C ALA A 135 -19.16 11.02 3.77
N ASN A 136 -18.55 9.98 3.20
CA ASN A 136 -19.04 8.61 3.24
C ASN A 136 -18.44 7.79 4.40
N CYS A 137 -17.81 8.47 5.37
CA CYS A 137 -17.28 7.86 6.58
C CYS A 137 -18.24 8.11 7.75
N THR A 138 -18.44 7.07 8.56
CA THR A 138 -19.12 7.12 9.84
C THR A 138 -18.07 7.07 10.94
N SER A 139 -18.08 8.03 11.86
CA SER A 139 -17.15 8.11 12.99
C SER A 139 -17.74 8.99 14.08
N ASP A 140 -17.31 8.78 15.33
CA ASP A 140 -17.76 9.55 16.50
C ASP A 140 -17.03 10.90 16.68
N ILE A 141 -16.04 11.19 15.83
CA ILE A 141 -15.27 12.44 15.85
C ILE A 141 -15.81 13.47 14.86
N ASN A 142 -15.48 14.74 15.11
CA ASN A 142 -15.86 15.80 14.18
C ASN A 142 -15.11 15.67 12.85
N ARG A 143 -15.63 16.35 11.81
CA ARG A 143 -15.11 16.23 10.45
C ARG A 143 -13.65 16.67 10.31
N SER A 144 -13.22 17.66 11.07
CA SER A 144 -11.84 18.16 11.02
C SER A 144 -10.86 17.10 11.55
N GLU A 145 -11.18 16.50 12.69
CA GLU A 145 -10.42 15.41 13.29
C GLU A 145 -10.39 14.17 12.41
N LEU A 146 -11.53 13.81 11.81
CA LEU A 146 -11.59 12.71 10.84
C LEU A 146 -10.67 12.97 9.64
N ASN A 147 -10.72 14.17 9.07
CA ASN A 147 -9.85 14.50 7.95
C ASN A 147 -8.37 14.43 8.33
N ASN A 148 -8.00 14.88 9.53
CA ASN A 148 -6.64 14.77 10.04
C ASN A 148 -6.22 13.32 10.26
N LEU A 149 -7.13 12.47 10.78
CA LEU A 149 -6.89 11.04 10.97
C LEU A 149 -6.68 10.34 9.63
N LEU A 150 -7.56 10.56 8.65
CA LEU A 150 -7.47 9.97 7.32
C LEU A 150 -6.23 10.43 6.54
N GLN A 151 -5.65 11.58 6.87
CA GLN A 151 -4.41 12.08 6.25
C GLN A 151 -3.13 11.45 6.82
N GLN A 152 -3.23 10.51 7.76
CA GLN A 152 -2.06 9.82 8.29
C GLN A 152 -1.68 8.62 7.41
N ASN A 153 -0.38 8.53 7.11
CA ASN A 153 0.18 7.33 6.47
C ASN A 153 0.30 6.20 7.49
N GLY A 154 0.13 4.97 7.04
CA GLY A 154 0.24 3.77 7.88
C GLY A 154 -1.02 3.41 8.65
N ASN A 155 -2.12 4.14 8.46
CA ASN A 155 -3.43 3.75 8.98
C ASN A 155 -3.79 2.33 8.52
N GLU A 156 -4.19 1.48 9.46
CA GLU A 156 -4.55 0.09 9.19
C GLU A 156 -6.05 -0.04 8.97
N TRP A 157 -6.45 -0.82 7.97
CA TRP A 157 -7.84 -0.99 7.56
C TRP A 157 -8.20 -2.47 7.53
N ALA A 158 -9.35 -2.80 8.11
CA ALA A 158 -9.97 -4.11 8.04
C ALA A 158 -11.13 -4.12 7.03
N PHE A 159 -11.13 -5.12 6.16
CA PHE A 159 -12.18 -5.41 5.19
C PHE A 159 -12.89 -6.70 5.59
N HIS A 160 -14.02 -6.55 6.27
CA HIS A 160 -14.78 -7.69 6.80
C HIS A 160 -15.54 -8.42 5.68
N GLY A 161 -15.54 -9.74 5.74
CA GLY A 161 -16.24 -10.58 4.76
C GLY A 161 -15.48 -10.76 3.44
N ILE A 162 -14.20 -10.41 3.42
CA ILE A 162 -13.28 -10.66 2.30
C ILE A 162 -12.18 -11.58 2.82
N ASP A 163 -12.16 -12.83 2.34
CA ASP A 163 -11.19 -13.83 2.81
C ASP A 163 -9.79 -13.46 2.30
N ASN A 164 -8.76 -13.93 3.04
CA ASN A 164 -7.38 -13.85 2.60
C ASN A 164 -7.08 -14.84 1.47
N GLU A 165 -7.78 -14.66 0.35
CA GLU A 165 -7.67 -15.48 -0.84
C GLU A 165 -7.53 -14.58 -2.07
N ILE A 166 -6.71 -15.05 -3.02
CA ILE A 166 -6.45 -14.35 -4.26
C ILE A 166 -7.74 -14.09 -5.04
N GLY A 167 -8.71 -15.01 -4.99
CA GLY A 167 -9.98 -14.90 -5.70
C GLY A 167 -10.93 -13.83 -5.14
N THR A 168 -10.79 -13.47 -3.86
CA THR A 168 -11.65 -12.50 -3.17
C THR A 168 -10.96 -11.17 -2.91
N ARG A 169 -9.66 -11.06 -3.19
CA ARG A 169 -8.86 -9.86 -2.94
C ARG A 169 -9.48 -8.58 -3.55
N LEU A 170 -9.05 -7.44 -3.04
CA LEU A 170 -9.48 -6.15 -3.57
C LEU A 170 -8.96 -5.95 -5.00
N THR A 171 -9.89 -5.90 -5.95
CA THR A 171 -9.61 -5.59 -7.35
C THR A 171 -10.54 -4.48 -7.82
N ARG A 172 -10.34 -3.98 -9.04
CA ARG A 172 -11.29 -3.04 -9.64
C ARG A 172 -12.73 -3.58 -9.69
N ALA A 173 -12.91 -4.90 -9.82
CA ALA A 173 -14.23 -5.53 -9.82
C ALA A 173 -14.94 -5.45 -8.45
N SER A 174 -14.21 -5.18 -7.37
CA SER A 174 -14.77 -4.95 -6.05
C SER A 174 -15.54 -3.62 -5.95
N GLU A 175 -15.30 -2.67 -6.87
CA GLU A 175 -15.93 -1.34 -6.91
C GLU A 175 -15.92 -0.61 -5.57
N PHE A 176 -17.03 -0.65 -4.81
CA PHE A 176 -17.16 -0.02 -3.51
C PHE A 176 -17.03 -1.05 -2.39
N VAL A 177 -16.05 -0.83 -1.51
CA VAL A 177 -15.77 -1.71 -0.37
C VAL A 177 -15.87 -0.95 0.95
N ARG A 178 -16.43 -1.61 1.95
CA ARG A 178 -16.56 -1.05 3.30
C ARG A 178 -15.34 -1.44 4.12
N ALA A 179 -14.65 -0.45 4.67
CA ALA A 179 -13.44 -0.64 5.45
C ALA A 179 -13.57 -0.02 6.84
N GLN A 180 -13.11 -0.74 7.85
CA GLN A 180 -13.02 -0.26 9.23
C GLN A 180 -11.58 0.14 9.52
N LEU A 181 -11.37 1.35 10.03
CA LEU A 181 -10.07 1.77 10.53
C LEU A 181 -9.75 0.99 11.81
N LEU A 182 -8.54 0.43 11.91
CA LEU A 182 -8.09 -0.36 13.06
C LEU A 182 -7.29 0.51 14.01
N GLY A 183 -7.39 0.20 15.31
CA GLY A 183 -6.66 0.90 16.37
C GLY A 183 -7.19 2.30 16.68
N ASP A 184 -8.19 2.79 15.95
CA ASP A 184 -8.89 4.01 16.31
C ASP A 184 -9.89 3.73 17.43
N ILE A 185 -9.97 4.65 18.40
CA ILE A 185 -10.91 4.51 19.51
C ILE A 185 -12.36 4.88 19.10
N TYR A 186 -12.54 5.32 17.85
CA TYR A 186 -13.76 5.92 17.33
C TYR A 186 -14.53 5.01 16.38
N SER A 187 -14.05 3.77 16.16
CA SER A 187 -14.68 2.78 15.29
C SER A 187 -15.01 3.34 13.90
N THR A 188 -14.08 4.08 13.30
CA THR A 188 -14.30 4.77 12.03
C THR A 188 -14.51 3.76 10.91
N VAL A 189 -15.60 3.91 10.16
CA VAL A 189 -15.92 3.07 9.01
C VAL A 189 -16.14 3.93 7.78
N CYS A 190 -15.42 3.63 6.70
CA CYS A 190 -15.49 4.37 5.45
C CYS A 190 -15.89 3.44 4.29
N THR A 191 -16.55 4.01 3.29
CA THR A 191 -16.68 3.35 1.98
C THR A 191 -15.55 3.85 1.07
N MET A 192 -14.76 2.90 0.56
CA MET A 192 -13.68 3.17 -0.39
C MET A 192 -14.10 2.71 -1.78
N TYR A 193 -13.71 3.45 -2.82
CA TYR A 193 -13.86 3.03 -4.21
C TYR A 193 -12.52 2.56 -4.75
N VAL A 194 -12.47 1.32 -5.25
CA VAL A 194 -11.26 0.69 -5.80
C VAL A 194 -11.07 1.15 -7.24
N ILE A 195 -9.96 1.86 -7.48
CA ILE A 195 -9.62 2.41 -8.80
C ILE A 195 -8.94 1.34 -9.65
N ALA A 196 -7.89 0.72 -9.08
CA ALA A 196 -7.03 -0.22 -9.78
C ALA A 196 -6.25 -1.09 -8.78
N GLU A 197 -6.01 -2.34 -9.17
CA GLU A 197 -4.94 -3.14 -8.60
C GLU A 197 -3.65 -2.79 -9.35
N ILE A 198 -2.64 -2.34 -8.60
CA ILE A 198 -1.35 -1.85 -9.14
C ILE A 198 -0.34 -2.98 -9.24
N GLN A 199 -0.37 -3.88 -8.24
CA GLN A 199 0.50 -5.03 -8.15
C GLN A 199 -0.26 -6.13 -7.42
N CYS A 200 -0.08 -7.37 -7.87
CA CYS A 200 -0.37 -8.54 -7.06
C CYS A 200 0.57 -9.69 -7.39
N THR A 201 1.18 -10.28 -6.36
CA THR A 201 2.00 -11.49 -6.48
C THR A 201 1.69 -12.51 -5.39
N MET A 202 1.86 -13.79 -5.70
CA MET A 202 1.49 -14.90 -4.82
C MET A 202 2.69 -15.39 -4.00
N GLY A 203 2.53 -15.46 -2.68
CA GLY A 203 3.52 -16.00 -1.77
C GLY A 203 3.62 -17.53 -1.82
N PRO A 204 4.67 -18.12 -1.19
CA PRO A 204 5.65 -17.45 -0.34
C PRO A 204 6.81 -16.78 -1.09
N ASP A 205 7.01 -17.13 -2.37
CA ASP A 205 8.15 -16.62 -3.15
C ASP A 205 7.84 -15.32 -3.92
N PHE A 206 6.55 -14.96 -4.07
CA PHE A 206 6.08 -13.70 -4.66
C PHE A 206 6.56 -13.42 -6.10
N TYR A 207 6.93 -14.48 -6.84
CA TYR A 207 7.31 -14.39 -8.26
C TYR A 207 6.12 -14.40 -9.22
N ASP A 208 5.08 -15.16 -8.88
CA ASP A 208 3.93 -15.37 -9.76
C ASP A 208 2.91 -14.24 -9.60
N THR A 209 2.41 -13.70 -10.71
CA THR A 209 1.34 -12.70 -10.71
C THR A 209 0.01 -13.33 -10.30
N CYS A 210 -0.86 -12.56 -9.66
CA CYS A 210 -2.20 -13.02 -9.30
C CYS A 210 -3.20 -13.03 -10.48
N ASP A 211 -2.71 -13.15 -11.70
CA ASP A 211 -3.55 -13.24 -12.89
C ASP A 211 -4.21 -14.63 -12.91
N VAL A 212 -5.53 -14.66 -12.73
CA VAL A 212 -6.37 -15.86 -12.80
C VAL A 212 -7.21 -15.80 -14.06
#